data_AF-A0A9D9PNT9-F1
#
_entry.id   AF-A0A9D9PNT9-F1
#
_cell.length_a   1.000
_cell.length_b   1.000
_cell.length_c   1.000
_cell.angle_alpha   90.00
_cell.angle_beta   90.00
_cell.angle_gamma   90.00
#
_symmetry.space_group_name_H-M   'P 1'
#
loop_
_entity.id
_entity.type
_entity.pdbx_description
1 polymer ?
#
loop_
_entity_poly.entity_id
_entity_poly.type
_entity_poly.pdbx_seq_one_letter_code
_entity_poly.pdbx_strand_id
1 'polypeptide(L)' 'MTGAEIKQLIQGAGLKLWQVAQLWGCSDGNFSRRLRRPFNDEDVKRIKEIIAELTNEKTA' A
#
# COMPACT_ATOMS: atom_id res chain seq x y z
N MET A 1 -7.03 4.38 -9.89
CA MET A 1 -6.19 5.26 -9.04
C MET A 1 -4.74 5.18 -9.52
N THR A 2 -4.00 6.28 -9.51
CA THR A 2 -2.57 6.30 -9.86
C THR A 2 -1.72 5.78 -8.69
N GLY A 3 -0.55 5.23 -8.97
CA GLY A 3 0.34 4.78 -7.88
C GLY A 3 0.92 5.94 -7.05
N ALA A 4 0.90 7.17 -7.55
CA ALA A 4 1.25 8.37 -6.77
C ALA A 4 0.22 8.61 -5.65
N GLU A 5 -1.07 8.51 -5.95
CA GLU A 5 -2.15 8.65 -4.96
C GLU A 5 -2.09 7.53 -3.92
N ILE A 6 -1.83 6.28 -4.35
CA ILE A 6 -1.62 5.15 -3.43
C ILE A 6 -0.46 5.42 -2.49
N LYS A 7 0.67 5.91 -3.01
CA LYS A 7 1.85 6.23 -2.20
C LYS A 7 1.52 7.30 -1.16
N GLN A 8 0.78 8.35 -1.54
CA GLN A 8 0.32 9.38 -0.61
C GLN A 8 -0.61 8.81 0.47
N LEU A 9 -1.50 7.87 0.12
CA LEU A 9 -2.41 7.25 1.07
C LEU A 9 -1.66 6.43 2.13
N ILE A 10 -0.67 5.64 1.72
CA ILE A 10 0.20 4.87 2.63
C ILE A 10 1.00 5.81 3.53
N GLN A 11 1.60 6.86 2.97
CA GLN A 11 2.40 7.82 3.72
C GLN A 11 1.55 8.66 4.68
N GLY A 12 0.32 9.03 4.28
CA GLY A 12 -0.64 9.74 5.10
C GLY A 12 -1.12 8.92 6.31
N ALA A 13 -1.19 7.60 6.17
CA ALA A 13 -1.41 6.68 7.30
C ALA A 13 -0.17 6.50 8.20
N GLY A 14 0.96 7.14 7.87
CA GLY A 14 2.21 7.02 8.62
C GLY A 14 2.86 5.64 8.49
N LEU A 15 2.57 4.91 7.42
CA LEU A 15 3.09 3.58 7.13
C LEU A 15 4.27 3.65 6.15
N LYS A 16 5.13 2.63 6.18
CA LYS A 16 6.21 2.45 5.21
C LYS A 16 5.75 1.57 4.05
N LEU A 17 6.24 1.87 2.85
CA LEU A 17 5.89 1.11 1.64
C LEU A 17 6.22 -0.38 1.75
N TRP A 18 7.34 -0.73 2.41
CA TRP A 18 7.74 -2.11 2.61
C TRP A 18 6.77 -2.91 3.49
N GLN A 19 6.07 -2.26 4.44
CA GLN A 19 5.08 -2.93 5.30
C GLN A 19 3.87 -3.36 4.46
N VAL A 20 3.41 -2.46 3.60
CA VAL A 20 2.32 -2.74 2.65
C VAL A 20 2.77 -3.79 1.63
N ALA A 21 4.01 -3.71 1.14
CA ALA A 21 4.55 -4.68 0.19
C ALA A 21 4.60 -6.11 0.76
N GLN A 22 4.99 -6.26 2.03
CA GLN A 22 5.01 -7.56 2.72
C GLN A 22 3.62 -8.22 2.74
N LEU A 23 2.58 -7.49 3.17
CA LEU A 23 1.20 -8.01 3.19
C LEU A 23 0.59 -8.16 1.79
N TRP A 24 1.05 -7.35 0.83
CA TRP A 24 0.72 -7.54 -0.59
C TRP A 24 1.29 -8.86 -1.15
N GLY A 25 2.31 -9.44 -0.50
CA GLY A 25 2.99 -10.66 -0.94
C GLY A 25 4.09 -10.39 -1.97
N CYS A 26 4.71 -9.21 -1.93
CA CYS A 26 5.80 -8.87 -2.85
C CYS A 26 6.95 -8.14 -2.13
N SER A 27 8.14 -8.18 -2.73
CA SER A 27 9.26 -7.36 -2.24
C SER A 27 8.98 -5.87 -2.43
N ASP A 28 9.57 -5.02 -1.58
CA ASP A 28 9.50 -3.56 -1.69
C ASP A 28 9.89 -3.03 -3.09
N GLY A 29 10.90 -3.64 -3.72
CA GLY A 29 11.31 -3.29 -5.08
C GLY A 29 10.22 -3.57 -6.13
N ASN A 30 9.52 -4.69 -6.03
CA ASN A 30 8.40 -5.00 -6.93
C ASN A 30 7.21 -4.07 -6.68
N PHE A 31 6.90 -3.79 -5.42
CA PHE A 31 5.84 -2.85 -5.06
C PHE A 31 6.13 -1.45 -5.59
N SER A 32 7.36 -0.96 -5.41
CA SER A 32 7.80 0.33 -5.95
C SER A 32 7.66 0.41 -7.47
N ARG A 33 7.94 -0.68 -8.20
CA ARG A 33 7.70 -0.74 -9.65
C ARG A 33 6.21 -0.74 -9.98
N ARG A 34 5.37 -1.42 -9.18
CA ARG A 34 3.91 -1.46 -9.34
C ARG A 34 3.30 -0.06 -9.19
N LEU A 35 3.83 0.76 -8.27
CA LEU A 35 3.43 2.17 -8.09
C LEU A 35 3.66 3.07 -9.32
N ARG A 36 4.40 2.61 -10.33
CA ARG A 36 4.56 3.35 -11.60
C ARG A 36 3.48 3.06 -12.63
N ARG A 37 2.54 2.17 -12.32
CA ARG A 37 1.41 1.79 -13.18
C ARG A 37 0.09 2.15 -12.51
N PRO A 38 -0.99 2.39 -13.29
CA PRO A 38 -2.32 2.57 -12.72
C PRO A 38 -2.79 1.28 -12.02
N PHE A 39 -3.53 1.48 -10.93
CA PHE A 39 -4.19 0.41 -10.17
C PHE A 39 -5.65 0.31 -10.59
N ASN A 40 -6.14 -0.92 -10.73
CA ASN A 40 -7.57 -1.20 -10.88
C ASN A 40 -8.27 -1.12 -9.51
N ASP A 41 -9.60 -1.14 -9.49
CA ASP A 41 -10.36 -0.95 -8.26
C ASP A 41 -10.16 -2.08 -7.25
N GLU A 42 -9.94 -3.31 -7.73
CA GLU A 42 -9.62 -4.47 -6.88
C GLU A 42 -8.28 -4.29 -6.17
N ASP A 43 -7.24 -3.85 -6.90
CA ASP A 43 -5.93 -3.63 -6.33
C ASP A 43 -5.99 -2.50 -5.29
N VAL A 44 -6.74 -1.43 -5.58
CA VAL A 44 -6.96 -0.30 -4.65
C VAL A 44 -7.67 -0.78 -3.38
N LYS A 45 -8.71 -1.61 -3.51
CA LYS A 45 -9.45 -2.17 -2.36
C LYS A 45 -8.51 -2.98 -1.46
N ARG A 46 -7.71 -3.87 -2.06
CA ARG A 46 -6.74 -4.68 -1.32
C ARG A 46 -5.69 -3.82 -0.60
N ILE A 47 -5.20 -2.74 -1.21
CA ILE A 47 -4.27 -1.82 -0.52
C ILE A 47 -4.94 -1.14 0.69
N LYS A 48 -6.19 -0.70 0.55
CA LYS A 48 -6.92 -0.06 1.66
C LYS A 48 -7.13 -1.01 2.83
N GLU A 49 -7.44 -2.28 2.56
CA GLU A 49 -7.55 -3.34 3.57
C GLU A 49 -6.22 -3.53 4.32
N ILE A 50 -5.11 -3.67 3.59
CA ILE A 50 -3.76 -3.80 4.16
C ILE A 50 -3.39 -2.59 5.03
N ILE A 51 -3.72 -1.37 4.58
CA ILE A 51 -3.45 -0.16 5.35
C ILE A 51 -4.26 -0.15 6.64
N ALA A 52 -5.55 -0.50 6.58
CA ALA A 52 -6.40 -0.57 7.77
C ALA A 52 -5.87 -1.60 8.78
N GLU A 53 -5.42 -2.76 8.32
CA GLU A 53 -4.79 -3.79 9.15
C GLU A 53 -3.52 -3.26 9.84
N LEU A 54 -2.59 -2.70 9.08
CA LEU A 54 -1.34 -2.14 9.62
C LEU A 54 -1.55 -0.94 10.56
N THR A 55 -2.55 -0.09 10.29
CA THR A 55 -2.87 1.05 11.15
C THR A 55 -3.47 0.59 12.48
N ASN A 56 -4.30 -0.46 12.47
CA ASN A 56 -4.81 -1.06 13.70
C ASN A 56 -3.69 -1.70 14.52
N GLU A 57 -2.79 -2.47 13.90
CA GLU A 57 -1.64 -3.08 14.58
C GLU A 57 -0.70 -2.05 15.22
N LYS A 58 -0.51 -0.89 14.58
CA LYS A 58 0.38 0.17 15.09
C LYS A 58 -0.21 0.93 16.28
N THR A 59 -1.53 0.89 16.44
CA THR A 59 -2.26 1.64 17.49
C THR A 59 -2.53 0.77 18.72
N ALA A 60 -2.44 -0.55 18.58
CA ALA A 60 -2.49 -1.53 19.68
C ALA A 60 -1.17 -1.59 20.46
#